data_AF-A0A842SZ70-F1
#
_entry.id   AF-A0A842SZ70-F1
#
_cell.length_a   1.000
_cell.length_b   1.000
_cell.length_c   1.000
_cell.angle_alpha   90.00
_cell.angle_beta   90.00
_cell.angle_gamma   90.00
#
_symmetry.space_group_name_H-M   'P 1'
#
loop_
_entity.id
_entity.type
_entity.pdbx_description
1 polymer ?
#
loop_
_entity_poly.entity_id
_entity_poly.type
_entity_poly.pdbx_seq_one_letter_code
_entity_poly.pdbx_strand_id
1 'polypeptide(L)'
;SFSGVTLIEQSLTDDKVAVKSSIDAVGLTRTGGTDIPSALITSTNMLLVEPDKGRVIVLFTDGSSTLGNFIDRSMEYATEYVVDQEVVVNSVGIGSETGPIGYLPEYYNISAVYSSETLKRVSNRTGGLMIPASDDESVEEAYVVLLSKAEEGFVGMRIDLGLLVVGILLLFVEWGLINSRYRRIT
;
A
#
# COMPACT_ATOMS: atom_id res chain seq x y z
N SER A 1 3.31 1.78 -14.67
CA SER A 1 2.77 3.14 -14.86
C SER A 1 1.25 3.03 -14.98
N PHE A 2 0.50 4.11 -14.80
CA PHE A 2 -0.94 4.08 -15.02
C PHE A 2 -1.46 5.44 -15.47
N SER A 3 -2.57 5.39 -16.22
CA SER A 3 -3.36 6.53 -16.66
C SER A 3 -4.77 5.97 -16.85
N GLY A 4 -5.36 6.05 -18.04
CA GLY A 4 -6.65 5.41 -18.31
C GLY A 4 -6.60 3.87 -18.34
N VAL A 5 -5.40 3.32 -18.43
CA VAL A 5 -5.09 1.90 -18.35
C VAL A 5 -3.87 1.70 -17.47
N THR A 6 -3.70 0.51 -16.91
CA THR A 6 -2.52 0.15 -16.12
C THR A 6 -1.54 -0.65 -16.96
N LEU A 7 -0.25 -0.30 -16.88
CA LEU A 7 0.84 -0.98 -17.57
C LEU A 7 1.91 -1.43 -16.58
N ILE A 8 2.33 -2.68 -16.70
CA ILE A 8 3.44 -3.25 -15.93
C ILE A 8 4.74 -2.97 -16.71
N GLU A 9 5.50 -1.97 -16.26
CA GLU A 9 6.77 -1.60 -16.90
C GLU A 9 7.92 -2.54 -16.51
N GLN A 10 7.85 -3.09 -15.29
CA GLN A 10 8.89 -3.93 -14.72
C GLN A 10 8.24 -5.01 -13.85
N SER A 11 8.56 -6.28 -14.11
CA SER A 11 8.18 -7.38 -13.23
C SER A 11 8.99 -7.35 -11.93
N LEU A 12 8.44 -7.95 -10.87
CA LEU A 12 9.10 -8.02 -9.57
C LEU A 12 10.50 -8.63 -9.69
N THR A 13 11.50 -7.93 -9.15
CA THR A 13 12.91 -8.33 -9.23
C THR A 13 13.71 -7.67 -8.12
N ASP A 14 14.79 -8.33 -7.70
CA ASP A 14 15.81 -7.76 -6.80
C ASP A 14 16.86 -6.92 -7.57
N ASP A 15 16.83 -6.93 -8.92
CA ASP A 15 17.76 -6.16 -9.76
C ASP A 15 17.38 -4.68 -9.81
N LYS A 16 18.02 -3.90 -8.94
CA LYS A 16 17.85 -2.43 -8.87
C LYS A 16 18.26 -1.70 -10.15
N VAL A 17 19.20 -2.25 -10.94
CA VAL A 17 19.64 -1.63 -12.19
C VAL A 17 18.57 -1.76 -13.26
N ALA A 18 17.93 -2.93 -13.36
CA ALA A 18 16.78 -3.15 -14.22
C ALA A 18 15.62 -2.23 -13.84
N VAL A 19 15.28 -2.16 -12.55
CA VAL A 19 14.21 -1.26 -12.04
C VAL A 19 14.51 0.20 -12.38
N LYS A 20 15.73 0.68 -12.10
CA LYS A 20 16.13 2.06 -12.42
C LYS A 20 16.00 2.35 -13.92
N SER A 21 16.47 1.43 -14.76
CA SER A 21 16.41 1.59 -16.21
C SER A 21 14.97 1.64 -16.72
N SER A 22 14.08 0.83 -16.14
CA SER A 22 12.65 0.83 -16.46
C SER A 22 11.97 2.13 -16.03
N ILE A 23 12.32 2.68 -14.86
CA ILE A 23 11.83 4.01 -14.41
C ILE A 23 12.32 5.12 -15.36
N ASP A 24 13.61 5.13 -15.69
CA ASP A 24 14.20 6.14 -16.61
C ASP A 24 13.57 6.07 -18.02
N ALA A 25 13.05 4.91 -18.42
CA ALA A 25 12.36 4.70 -19.69
C ALA A 25 10.88 5.09 -19.67
N VAL A 26 10.26 5.34 -18.50
CA VAL A 26 8.85 5.75 -18.42
C VAL A 26 8.70 7.13 -19.05
N GLY A 27 8.08 7.17 -20.22
CA GLY A 27 7.71 8.40 -20.92
C GLY A 27 6.31 8.89 -20.55
N LEU A 28 6.05 10.16 -20.80
CA LEU A 28 4.70 10.71 -20.72
C LEU A 28 3.82 10.10 -21.81
N THR A 29 2.90 9.22 -21.41
CA THR A 29 1.86 8.68 -22.29
C THR A 29 0.74 9.70 -22.52
N ARG A 30 0.27 9.81 -23.77
CA ARG A 30 -0.86 10.70 -24.15
C ARG A 30 -2.24 10.07 -23.92
N THR A 31 -2.29 8.91 -23.29
CA THR A 31 -3.55 8.26 -22.91
C THR A 31 -4.25 9.15 -21.89
N GLY A 32 -5.51 9.49 -22.16
CA GLY A 32 -6.29 10.32 -21.24
C GLY A 32 -6.82 9.51 -20.06
N GLY A 33 -7.02 10.20 -18.94
CA GLY A 33 -7.65 9.66 -17.75
C GLY A 33 -6.67 9.02 -16.75
N THR A 34 -7.23 8.63 -15.61
CA THR A 34 -6.49 8.07 -14.48
C THR A 34 -7.39 7.05 -13.80
N ASP A 35 -6.92 5.80 -13.68
CA ASP A 35 -7.61 4.65 -13.09
C ASP A 35 -6.76 4.05 -11.96
N ILE A 36 -6.88 4.67 -10.79
CA ILE A 36 -6.24 4.21 -9.54
C ILE A 36 -6.75 2.81 -9.12
N PRO A 37 -8.06 2.49 -9.15
CA PRO A 37 -8.54 1.15 -8.78
C PRO A 37 -7.84 0.02 -9.53
N SER A 38 -7.75 0.12 -10.85
CA SER A 38 -7.10 -0.91 -11.68
C SER A 38 -5.61 -1.00 -11.39
N ALA A 39 -4.94 0.13 -11.11
CA ALA A 39 -3.53 0.15 -10.75
C ALA A 39 -3.27 -0.59 -9.44
N LEU A 40 -4.13 -0.40 -8.43
CA LEU A 40 -4.06 -1.11 -7.15
C LEU A 40 -4.25 -2.62 -7.34
N ILE A 41 -5.31 -3.04 -8.04
CA ILE A 41 -5.60 -4.47 -8.28
C ILE A 41 -4.44 -5.14 -9.04
N THR A 42 -3.94 -4.50 -10.09
CA THR A 42 -2.83 -5.03 -10.90
C THR A 42 -1.56 -5.17 -10.06
N SER A 43 -1.22 -4.15 -9.27
CA SER A 43 -0.04 -4.16 -8.40
C SER A 43 -0.15 -5.24 -7.33
N THR A 44 -1.32 -5.39 -6.70
CA THR A 44 -1.58 -6.46 -5.74
C THR A 44 -1.33 -7.83 -6.36
N ASN A 45 -1.88 -8.10 -7.55
CA ASN A 45 -1.69 -9.37 -8.25
C ASN A 45 -0.21 -9.69 -8.52
N MET A 46 0.61 -8.69 -8.82
CA MET A 46 2.06 -8.90 -9.00
C MET A 46 2.75 -9.35 -7.71
N LEU A 47 2.28 -8.86 -6.55
CA LEU A 47 2.84 -9.21 -5.24
C LEU A 47 2.39 -10.60 -4.76
N LEU A 48 1.27 -11.13 -5.26
CA LEU A 48 0.77 -12.46 -4.88
C LEU A 48 1.65 -13.63 -5.36
N VAL A 49 2.62 -13.36 -6.24
CA VAL A 49 3.54 -14.39 -6.75
C VAL A 49 4.49 -14.89 -5.66
N GLU A 50 4.75 -14.09 -4.62
CA GLU A 50 5.64 -14.43 -3.49
C GLU A 50 4.90 -14.38 -2.14
N PRO A 51 4.15 -15.43 -1.77
CA PRO A 51 3.23 -15.39 -0.62
C PRO A 51 3.91 -15.33 0.76
N ASP A 52 5.21 -15.65 0.84
CA ASP A 52 5.95 -15.71 2.11
C ASP A 52 6.60 -14.36 2.50
N LYS A 53 6.48 -13.33 1.67
CA LYS A 53 7.06 -11.99 1.92
C LYS A 53 5.97 -10.98 2.27
N GLY A 54 6.34 -9.97 3.06
CA GLY A 54 5.52 -8.79 3.26
C GLY A 54 5.26 -8.09 1.93
N ARG A 55 4.03 -7.57 1.75
CA ARG A 55 3.57 -6.97 0.49
C ARG A 55 3.27 -5.50 0.70
N VAL A 56 3.99 -4.63 0.00
CA VAL A 56 3.85 -3.18 0.10
C VAL A 56 3.71 -2.58 -1.30
N ILE A 57 2.74 -1.69 -1.47
CA ILE A 57 2.57 -0.83 -2.65
C ILE A 57 2.90 0.60 -2.24
N VAL A 58 3.69 1.29 -3.05
CA VAL A 58 3.89 2.75 -2.96
C VAL A 58 3.28 3.40 -4.19
N LEU A 59 2.22 4.18 -3.97
CA LEU A 59 1.43 4.83 -5.01
C LEU A 59 1.82 6.31 -5.13
N PHE A 60 2.38 6.71 -6.27
CA PHE A 60 2.63 8.11 -6.59
C PHE A 60 1.54 8.63 -7.53
N THR A 61 0.82 9.68 -7.14
CA THR A 61 -0.28 10.24 -7.93
C THR A 61 -0.65 11.65 -7.48
N ASP A 62 -1.19 12.47 -8.37
CA ASP A 62 -1.84 13.74 -8.03
C ASP A 62 -3.25 13.58 -7.44
N GLY A 63 -3.72 12.33 -7.29
CA GLY A 63 -5.03 11.99 -6.75
C GLY A 63 -6.20 12.26 -7.70
N SER A 64 -5.94 12.87 -8.87
CA SER A 64 -6.97 13.22 -9.85
C SER A 64 -7.33 11.98 -10.68
N SER A 65 -8.35 11.24 -10.25
CA SER A 65 -8.91 10.16 -11.07
C SER A 65 -10.07 10.64 -11.95
N THR A 66 -9.94 10.43 -13.26
CA THR A 66 -10.89 10.89 -14.28
C THR A 66 -11.80 9.77 -14.79
N LEU A 67 -11.44 8.49 -14.56
CA LEU A 67 -12.19 7.34 -15.10
C LEU A 67 -13.15 6.68 -14.11
N GLY A 68 -12.99 6.91 -12.80
CA GLY A 68 -13.88 6.30 -11.80
C GLY A 68 -15.32 6.82 -11.80
N ASN A 69 -15.68 7.77 -12.66
CA ASN A 69 -17.06 8.25 -12.83
C ASN A 69 -18.00 7.24 -13.51
N PHE A 70 -17.50 6.12 -14.05
CA PHE A 70 -18.32 5.19 -14.83
C PHE A 70 -18.75 3.92 -14.08
N ILE A 71 -18.13 3.60 -12.93
CA ILE A 71 -18.49 2.43 -12.11
C ILE A 71 -18.51 2.85 -10.64
N ASP A 72 -19.72 3.00 -10.10
CA ASP A 72 -19.96 3.28 -8.68
C ASP A 72 -19.25 2.22 -7.81
N ARG A 73 -18.56 2.66 -6.74
CA ARG A 73 -17.82 1.83 -5.77
C ARG A 73 -16.53 1.12 -6.23
N SER A 74 -16.03 1.36 -7.45
CA SER A 74 -14.78 0.73 -7.93
C SER A 74 -13.57 0.88 -6.98
N MET A 75 -13.37 2.08 -6.40
CA MET A 75 -12.32 2.30 -5.40
C MET A 75 -12.54 1.54 -4.09
N GLU A 76 -13.79 1.42 -3.64
CA GLU A 76 -14.13 0.69 -2.42
C GLU A 76 -13.75 -0.79 -2.59
N TYR A 77 -14.15 -1.40 -3.72
CA TYR A 77 -13.81 -2.78 -4.05
C TYR A 77 -12.31 -3.01 -4.19
N ALA A 78 -11.59 -2.10 -4.85
CA ALA A 78 -10.12 -2.20 -4.94
C ALA A 78 -9.48 -2.13 -3.56
N THR A 79 -9.98 -1.25 -2.68
CA THR A 79 -9.47 -1.12 -1.31
C THR A 79 -9.74 -2.36 -0.48
N GLU A 80 -10.96 -2.90 -0.53
CA GLU A 80 -11.32 -4.16 0.13
C GLU A 80 -10.45 -5.30 -0.36
N TYR A 81 -10.27 -5.42 -1.68
CA TYR A 81 -9.41 -6.45 -2.27
C TYR A 81 -7.96 -6.37 -1.77
N VAL A 82 -7.38 -5.17 -1.74
CA VAL A 82 -6.02 -4.93 -1.25
C VAL A 82 -5.88 -5.31 0.23
N VAL A 83 -6.87 -4.94 1.05
CA VAL A 83 -6.93 -5.29 2.48
C VAL A 83 -7.04 -6.80 2.68
N ASP A 84 -7.92 -7.48 1.93
CA ASP A 84 -8.10 -8.93 1.99
C ASP A 84 -6.84 -9.69 1.57
N GLN A 85 -6.05 -9.09 0.68
CA GLN A 85 -4.74 -9.62 0.29
C GLN A 85 -3.61 -9.18 1.23
N GLU A 86 -3.89 -8.57 2.38
CA GLU A 86 -2.89 -8.13 3.37
C GLU A 86 -1.73 -7.32 2.75
N VAL A 87 -2.07 -6.44 1.79
CA VAL A 87 -1.11 -5.55 1.13
C VAL A 87 -1.20 -4.17 1.77
N VAL A 88 -0.05 -3.65 2.22
CA VAL A 88 0.04 -2.28 2.77
C VAL A 88 0.19 -1.29 1.62
N VAL A 89 -0.64 -0.25 1.56
CA VAL A 89 -0.53 0.81 0.56
C VAL A 89 -0.07 2.10 1.20
N ASN A 90 1.08 2.61 0.77
CA ASN A 90 1.53 3.96 1.07
C ASN A 90 1.29 4.84 -0.15
N SER A 91 0.72 6.03 0.05
CA SER A 91 0.41 6.96 -1.04
C SER A 91 1.23 8.24 -0.91
N VAL A 92 1.83 8.68 -2.01
CA VAL A 92 2.49 9.98 -2.13
C VAL A 92 1.65 10.84 -3.07
N GLY A 93 0.98 11.83 -2.49
CA GLY A 93 0.13 12.78 -3.21
C GLY A 93 0.98 13.90 -3.80
N ILE A 94 1.12 13.96 -5.12
CA ILE A 94 1.95 14.96 -5.81
C ILE A 94 1.10 16.16 -6.22
N GLY A 95 1.48 17.37 -5.77
CA GLY A 95 0.84 18.62 -6.17
C GLY A 95 0.17 19.37 -5.02
N SER A 96 -0.32 20.59 -5.31
CA SER A 96 -0.93 21.48 -4.33
C SER A 96 -2.39 21.12 -4.07
N GLU A 97 -2.84 21.17 -2.80
CA GLU A 97 -4.27 21.09 -2.44
C GLU A 97 -5.11 22.23 -3.06
N THR A 98 -4.43 23.30 -3.50
CA THR A 98 -5.02 24.47 -4.15
C THR A 98 -4.55 24.56 -5.60
N GLY A 99 -5.17 23.78 -6.47
CA GLY A 99 -4.95 23.85 -7.92
C GLY A 99 -6.16 23.30 -8.66
N PRO A 100 -6.46 23.77 -9.90
CA PRO A 100 -7.53 23.19 -10.69
C PRO A 100 -7.26 21.70 -10.86
N ILE A 101 -8.22 20.88 -10.45
CA ILE A 101 -8.02 19.44 -10.43
C ILE A 101 -8.19 18.91 -11.86
N GLY A 102 -7.05 18.62 -12.49
CA GLY A 102 -6.97 18.19 -13.89
C GLY A 102 -6.80 19.33 -14.88
N TYR A 103 -6.34 18.99 -16.08
CA TYR A 103 -6.16 19.85 -17.26
C TYR A 103 -7.45 20.50 -17.80
N LEU A 104 -8.53 20.55 -17.02
CA LEU A 104 -9.81 21.13 -17.40
C LEU A 104 -9.89 22.60 -16.94
N PRO A 105 -10.32 23.53 -17.81
CA PRO A 105 -10.54 24.92 -17.42
C PRO A 105 -11.48 25.03 -16.21
N GLU A 106 -11.19 25.94 -15.29
CA GLU A 106 -12.00 26.23 -14.08
C GLU A 106 -13.50 26.43 -14.39
N TYR A 107 -13.83 26.84 -15.62
CA TYR A 107 -15.21 27.05 -16.10
C TYR A 107 -16.12 25.82 -15.96
N TYR A 108 -15.59 24.59 -16.02
CA TYR A 108 -16.42 23.40 -16.02
C TYR A 108 -16.91 22.98 -14.63
N ASN A 109 -16.34 23.52 -13.54
CA ASN A 109 -16.73 23.25 -12.14
C ASN A 109 -16.89 21.73 -11.82
N ILE A 110 -16.13 20.88 -12.51
CA ILE A 110 -16.11 19.44 -12.28
C ILE A 110 -15.04 19.21 -11.22
N SER A 111 -15.46 18.99 -9.97
CA SER A 111 -14.56 18.53 -8.92
C SER A 111 -13.94 17.22 -9.38
N ALA A 112 -12.61 17.04 -9.23
CA ALA A 112 -12.09 15.69 -9.31
C ALA A 112 -12.79 14.86 -8.25
N VAL A 113 -13.35 13.75 -8.69
CA VAL A 113 -14.14 12.87 -7.83
C VAL A 113 -13.22 12.10 -6.87
N TYR A 114 -11.91 12.08 -7.15
CA TYR A 114 -10.89 11.51 -6.30
C TYR A 114 -9.94 12.59 -5.79
N SER A 115 -9.66 12.54 -4.50
CA SER A 115 -8.97 13.58 -3.75
C SER A 115 -7.93 12.97 -2.81
N SER A 116 -7.11 13.82 -2.20
CA SER A 116 -6.19 13.46 -1.11
C SER A 116 -6.87 12.62 -0.02
N GLU A 117 -8.14 12.87 0.25
CA GLU A 117 -8.94 12.13 1.23
C GLU A 117 -9.17 10.67 0.82
N THR A 118 -9.35 10.35 -0.47
CA THR A 118 -9.46 8.96 -0.92
C THR A 118 -8.13 8.22 -0.74
N LEU A 119 -7.00 8.84 -1.13
CA LEU A 119 -5.67 8.26 -0.95
C LEU A 119 -5.39 8.00 0.54
N LYS A 120 -5.78 8.94 1.40
CA LYS A 120 -5.70 8.81 2.85
C LYS A 120 -6.55 7.66 3.37
N ARG A 121 -7.78 7.48 2.88
CA ARG A 121 -8.63 6.32 3.25
C ARG A 121 -8.00 4.99 2.85
N VAL A 122 -7.50 4.87 1.63
CA VAL A 122 -6.86 3.62 1.15
C VAL A 122 -5.64 3.29 2.01
N SER A 123 -4.77 4.28 2.23
CA SER A 123 -3.55 4.08 3.01
C SER A 123 -3.87 3.70 4.46
N ASN A 124 -4.80 4.42 5.09
CA ASN A 124 -5.21 4.12 6.47
C ASN A 124 -5.87 2.74 6.61
N ARG A 125 -6.72 2.32 5.67
CA ARG A 125 -7.40 1.01 5.72
C ARG A 125 -6.43 -0.16 5.58
N THR A 126 -5.32 0.05 4.88
CA THR A 126 -4.29 -0.98 4.64
C THR A 126 -3.14 -0.91 5.64
N GLY A 127 -3.17 0.04 6.60
CA GLY A 127 -2.12 0.24 7.59
C GLY A 127 -0.92 1.05 7.11
N GLY A 128 -0.98 1.63 5.91
CA GLY A 128 0.05 2.51 5.37
C GLY A 128 -0.18 4.00 5.66
N LEU A 129 0.61 4.85 5.01
CA LEU A 129 0.61 6.30 5.20
C LEU A 129 0.30 7.04 3.90
N MET A 130 -0.38 8.17 4.02
CA MET A 130 -0.51 9.15 2.94
C MET A 130 0.37 10.36 3.25
N ILE A 131 1.30 10.65 2.33
CA ILE A 131 2.28 11.73 2.45
C ILE A 131 1.99 12.76 1.33
N PRO A 132 1.64 14.00 1.66
CA PRO A 132 1.55 15.06 0.68
C PRO A 132 2.97 15.50 0.26
N ALA A 133 3.22 15.60 -1.04
CA ALA A 133 4.47 16.06 -1.61
C ALA A 133 4.18 17.17 -2.63
N SER A 134 4.54 18.40 -2.29
CA SER A 134 4.22 19.60 -3.08
C SER A 134 5.45 20.21 -3.75
N ASP A 135 6.64 19.82 -3.31
CA ASP A 135 7.94 20.35 -3.70
C ASP A 135 9.03 19.26 -3.58
N ASP A 136 10.21 19.54 -4.13
CA ASP A 136 11.31 18.56 -4.16
C ASP A 136 11.76 18.11 -2.75
N GLU A 137 11.67 19.02 -1.76
CA GLU A 137 12.04 18.74 -0.37
C GLU A 137 11.05 17.76 0.29
N SER A 138 9.74 17.99 0.13
CA SER A 138 8.70 17.09 0.63
C SER A 138 8.68 15.73 -0.07
N VAL A 139 9.14 15.64 -1.33
CA VAL A 139 9.37 14.36 -2.00
C VAL A 139 10.51 13.60 -1.33
N GLU A 140 11.63 14.26 -1.02
CA GLU A 140 12.77 13.64 -0.34
C GLU A 140 12.39 13.16 1.08
N GLU A 141 11.64 13.97 1.83
CA GLU A 141 11.09 13.57 3.13
C GLU A 141 10.16 12.35 3.01
N ALA A 142 9.30 12.31 1.98
CA ALA A 142 8.44 11.17 1.72
C ALA A 142 9.26 9.89 1.50
N TYR A 143 10.36 9.95 0.74
CA TYR A 143 11.25 8.81 0.56
C TYR A 143 11.83 8.29 1.87
N VAL A 144 12.30 9.18 2.76
CA VAL A 144 12.87 8.80 4.06
C VAL A 144 11.83 8.08 4.92
N VAL A 145 10.61 8.60 4.99
CA VAL A 145 9.52 7.98 5.73
C VAL A 145 9.18 6.61 5.14
N LEU A 146 9.07 6.52 3.81
CA LEU A 146 8.76 5.29 3.10
C LEU A 146 9.81 4.20 3.29
N LEU A 147 11.11 4.54 3.35
CA LEU A 147 12.16 3.56 3.60
C LEU A 147 11.97 2.82 4.93
N SER A 148 11.54 3.55 5.97
CA SER A 148 11.26 2.94 7.28
C SER A 148 9.99 2.09 7.27
N LYS A 149 9.01 2.44 6.43
CA LYS A 149 7.67 1.83 6.40
C LYS A 149 7.52 0.71 5.39
N ALA A 150 8.34 0.69 4.36
CA ALA A 150 8.34 -0.36 3.34
C ALA A 150 8.81 -1.71 3.89
N GLU A 151 9.48 -1.73 5.05
CA GLU A 151 9.87 -2.95 5.75
C GLU A 151 8.75 -3.49 6.68
N GLU A 152 7.73 -2.67 6.98
CA GLU A 152 6.59 -3.04 7.81
C GLU A 152 5.47 -3.65 6.95
N GLY A 153 5.64 -4.91 6.54
CA GLY A 153 4.60 -5.69 5.85
C GLY A 153 3.98 -6.77 6.75
N PHE A 154 2.77 -7.23 6.40
CA PHE A 154 2.21 -8.44 7.01
C PHE A 154 3.07 -9.65 6.61
N VAL A 155 3.83 -10.18 7.57
CA VAL A 155 4.59 -11.43 7.39
C VAL A 155 3.86 -12.52 8.16
N GLY A 156 3.33 -13.49 7.42
CA GLY A 156 2.66 -14.64 8.02
C GLY A 156 3.65 -15.45 8.85
N MET A 157 3.57 -15.34 10.18
CA MET A 157 4.30 -16.25 11.06
C MET A 157 3.64 -17.62 10.98
N ARG A 158 4.27 -18.56 10.27
CA ARG A 158 3.91 -19.98 10.33
C ARG A 158 4.34 -20.52 11.69
N ILE A 159 3.49 -20.39 12.69
CA ILE A 159 3.66 -21.05 13.98
C ILE A 159 3.49 -22.54 13.72
N ASP A 160 4.60 -23.26 13.70
CA ASP A 160 4.59 -24.71 13.61
C ASP A 160 3.88 -25.29 14.85
N LEU A 161 3.06 -26.33 14.65
CA LEU A 161 2.33 -27.02 15.70
C LEU A 161 3.28 -27.47 16.84
N GLY A 162 4.53 -27.79 16.50
CA GLY A 162 5.57 -28.11 17.48
C GLY A 162 5.85 -26.98 18.48
N LEU A 163 5.89 -25.74 18.04
CA LEU A 163 6.12 -24.56 18.89
C LEU A 163 4.94 -24.31 19.83
N LEU A 164 3.72 -24.56 19.34
CA LEU A 164 2.49 -24.45 20.11
C LEU A 164 2.43 -25.52 21.23
N VAL A 165 2.82 -26.76 20.91
CA VAL A 165 2.92 -27.85 21.90
C VAL A 165 3.97 -27.56 22.96
N VAL A 166 5.14 -27.01 22.57
CA VAL A 166 6.18 -26.60 23.53
C VAL A 166 5.66 -25.48 24.44
N GLY A 167 4.95 -24.49 23.89
CA GLY A 167 4.32 -23.43 24.69
C GLY A 167 3.30 -23.97 25.71
N ILE A 168 2.45 -24.91 25.29
CA ILE A 168 1.49 -25.58 26.18
C ILE A 168 2.21 -26.39 27.28
N LEU A 169 3.28 -27.12 26.93
CA LEU A 169 4.08 -27.86 27.91
C LEU A 169 4.72 -26.93 28.94
N LEU A 170 5.27 -25.79 28.53
CA LEU A 170 5.82 -24.79 29.44
C LEU A 170 4.77 -24.24 30.40
N LEU A 171 3.53 -24.00 29.94
CA LEU A 171 2.40 -23.61 30.79
C LEU A 171 2.08 -24.70 31.85
N PHE A 172 2.09 -25.98 31.48
CA PHE A 172 1.88 -27.06 32.45
C PHE A 172 3.02 -27.20 33.46
N VAL A 173 4.26 -26.99 33.03
CA VAL A 173 5.42 -26.97 33.91
C VAL A 173 5.32 -25.81 34.90
N GLU A 174 4.97 -24.62 34.43
CA GLU A 174 4.73 -23.45 35.27
C GLU A 174 3.61 -23.71 36.29
N TRP A 175 2.48 -24.24 35.84
CA TRP A 175 1.36 -24.60 36.71
C TRP A 175 1.77 -25.61 37.79
N GLY A 176 2.56 -26.63 37.41
CA GLY A 176 3.11 -27.60 38.35
C GLY A 176 4.09 -26.98 39.36
N LEU A 177 4.93 -26.04 38.93
CA LEU A 177 5.86 -25.31 39.80
C LEU A 177 5.11 -24.40 40.78
N ILE A 178 4.09 -23.66 40.31
CA ILE A 178 3.26 -22.80 41.16
C ILE A 178 2.54 -23.63 42.22
N ASN A 179 1.90 -24.74 41.83
CA ASN A 179 1.13 -25.57 42.74
C ASN A 179 2.00 -26.36 43.74
N SER A 180 3.24 -26.70 43.38
CA SER A 180 4.13 -27.47 44.24
C SER A 180 4.97 -26.62 45.20
N ARG A 181 5.40 -25.41 44.79
CA ARG A 181 6.41 -24.65 45.53
C ARG A 181 5.87 -23.47 46.34
N TYR A 182 4.70 -22.92 46.01
CA TYR A 182 4.11 -21.78 46.75
C TYR A 182 3.08 -22.16 47.82
N ARG A 183 2.73 -23.46 47.95
CA ARG A 183 1.77 -23.91 48.98
C ARG A 183 2.38 -24.26 50.33
N ARG A 184 3.70 -24.10 50.53
CA ARG A 184 4.40 -24.43 51.78
C ARG A 184 4.94 -23.22 52.55
N ILE A 185 4.59 -22.00 52.14
CA ILE A 185 4.95 -20.78 52.88
C ILE A 185 3.67 -20.01 53.20
N THR A 186 2.80 -20.62 53.99
CA THR A 186 1.82 -19.97 54.87
C THR A 186 1.60 -20.96 56.01
#